data_AF-J2ZQY8-F1
#
_entry.id   AF-J2ZQY8-F1
#
_cell.length_a   1.000
_cell.length_b   1.000
_cell.length_c   1.000
_cell.angle_alpha   90.00
_cell.angle_beta   90.00
_cell.angle_gamma   90.00
#
_symmetry.space_group_name_H-M   'P 1'
#
loop_
_entity.id
_entity.type
_entity.pdbx_description
1 polymer ?
#
loop_
_entity_poly.entity_id
_entity_poly.type
_entity_poly.pdbx_seq_one_letter_code
_entity_poly.pdbx_strand_id
1 'polypeptide(L)'
;ESGLHYNRHRYYHPDLGRYLTPDPVKLAGGLNPYRYTRNPTGWVDPLGLADCPGGDGCKKPSLGERDPTRKVKVDEGAPGSPSPKQEHNYLYRGDDREPWEIFEAGFEPWGDSTDLYLHALDNRNPPSFFVSTSIKESEAKKFATGYGIVDGYVYVLKNIKGIDVNKELGLMSPHRREVEIAFPGGIKNHDIVGATPVHEDGSYKGYSIPNPHRKKP
;
A
#
# COMPACT_ATOMS: atom_id res chain seq x y z
N GLU A 1 -32.55 10.34 -16.05
CA GLU A 1 -31.27 9.75 -15.59
C GLU A 1 -30.65 10.67 -14.56
N SER A 2 -29.92 10.13 -13.58
CA SER A 2 -29.32 10.87 -12.46
C SER A 2 -28.07 11.68 -12.80
N GLY A 3 -27.62 11.68 -14.07
CA GLY A 3 -26.45 12.45 -14.53
C GLY A 3 -25.09 11.94 -14.04
N LEU A 4 -25.04 10.80 -13.33
CA LEU A 4 -23.83 10.20 -12.80
C LEU A 4 -23.28 9.10 -13.72
N HIS A 5 -21.96 8.99 -13.82
CA HIS A 5 -21.29 7.92 -14.58
C HIS A 5 -20.82 6.83 -13.63
N TYR A 6 -21.20 5.58 -13.89
CA TYR A 6 -20.78 4.44 -13.07
C TYR A 6 -19.48 3.81 -13.59
N ASN A 7 -18.37 4.03 -12.88
CA ASN A 7 -17.07 3.44 -13.18
C ASN A 7 -16.81 2.25 -12.25
N ARG A 8 -17.57 1.17 -12.49
CA ARG A 8 -17.55 -0.16 -11.85
C ARG A 8 -17.62 -0.23 -10.32
N HIS A 9 -16.77 0.48 -9.59
CA HIS A 9 -16.75 0.53 -8.13
C HIS A 9 -17.15 1.90 -7.57
N ARG A 10 -17.23 2.93 -8.42
CA ARG A 10 -17.48 4.31 -7.98
C ARG A 10 -18.40 5.06 -8.93
N TYR A 11 -19.20 5.97 -8.37
CA TYR A 11 -20.02 6.92 -9.13
C TYR A 11 -19.24 8.22 -9.33
N TYR A 12 -19.00 8.59 -10.58
CA TYR A 12 -18.37 9.83 -11.01
C TYR A 12 -19.43 10.90 -11.28
N HIS A 13 -19.24 12.07 -10.69
CA HIS A 13 -20.07 13.24 -10.93
C HIS A 13 -19.37 14.16 -11.93
N PRO A 14 -19.87 14.26 -13.17
CA PRO A 14 -19.19 15.01 -14.24
C PRO A 14 -19.10 16.50 -13.93
N ASP A 15 -20.16 17.11 -13.37
CA ASP A 15 -20.15 18.54 -13.03
C ASP A 15 -19.14 18.90 -11.92
N LEU A 16 -18.87 17.97 -11.00
CA LEU A 16 -17.90 18.17 -9.92
C LEU A 16 -16.48 17.68 -10.28
N GLY A 17 -16.33 16.96 -11.39
CA GLY A 17 -15.06 16.38 -11.82
C GLY A 17 -14.46 15.36 -10.84
N ARG A 18 -15.28 14.64 -10.05
CA ARG A 18 -14.80 13.73 -8.98
C ARG A 18 -15.73 12.55 -8.70
N TYR A 19 -15.21 11.57 -7.99
CA TYR A 19 -16.00 10.48 -7.41
C TYR A 19 -16.79 10.95 -6.19
N LEU A 20 -17.94 10.34 -5.96
CA LEU A 20 -18.79 10.58 -4.79
C LEU A 20 -18.37 9.74 -3.58
N THR A 21 -17.70 8.62 -3.81
CA THR A 21 -17.19 7.73 -2.76
C THR A 21 -15.65 7.76 -2.76
N PRO A 22 -15.03 7.70 -1.57
CA PRO A 22 -13.57 7.65 -1.49
C PRO A 22 -13.03 6.30 -2.00
N ASP A 23 -11.80 6.33 -2.47
CA ASP A 23 -11.13 5.19 -3.11
C ASP A 23 -11.10 3.93 -2.22
N PRO A 24 -11.59 2.78 -2.70
CA PRO A 24 -11.46 1.50 -2.01
C PRO A 24 -10.02 1.10 -1.69
N VAL A 25 -9.04 1.52 -2.50
CA VAL A 25 -7.60 1.26 -2.24
C VAL A 25 -6.94 2.28 -1.31
N LYS A 26 -7.73 3.16 -0.68
CA LYS A 26 -7.29 4.07 0.39
C LYS A 26 -6.11 4.95 -0.06
N LEU A 27 -5.13 5.20 0.81
CA LEU A 27 -3.97 6.04 0.52
C LEU A 27 -3.05 5.47 -0.57
N ALA A 28 -3.14 4.18 -0.88
CA ALA A 28 -2.36 3.57 -1.96
C ALA A 28 -2.85 4.00 -3.36
N GLY A 29 -4.13 4.37 -3.51
CA GLY A 29 -4.68 4.97 -4.73
C GLY A 29 -4.26 6.43 -4.95
N GLY A 30 -3.74 7.06 -3.92
CA GLY A 30 -3.23 8.43 -3.94
C GLY A 30 -3.82 9.30 -2.85
N LEU A 31 -3.33 10.54 -2.78
CA LEU A 31 -3.64 11.48 -1.69
C LEU A 31 -5.06 12.06 -1.73
N ASN A 32 -5.70 12.09 -2.89
CA ASN A 32 -7.07 12.57 -3.03
C ASN A 32 -7.99 11.37 -3.27
N PRO A 33 -8.72 10.90 -2.25
CA PRO A 33 -9.50 9.67 -2.35
C PRO A 33 -10.73 9.82 -3.27
N TYR A 34 -11.10 11.05 -3.64
CA TYR A 34 -12.23 11.33 -4.54
C TYR A 34 -11.78 11.66 -5.97
N ARG A 35 -10.48 11.66 -6.26
CA ARG A 35 -9.97 12.06 -7.58
C ARG A 35 -10.41 11.09 -8.66
N TYR A 36 -10.84 11.63 -9.80
CA TYR A 36 -11.14 10.84 -10.99
C TYR A 36 -9.87 10.27 -11.63
N THR A 37 -8.99 11.14 -12.15
CA THR A 37 -7.67 10.74 -12.66
C THR A 37 -6.60 11.78 -12.32
N ARG A 38 -5.32 11.40 -12.36
CA ARG A 38 -4.16 12.32 -12.21
C ARG A 38 -4.10 13.38 -13.30
N ASN A 39 -4.48 13.03 -14.53
CA ASN A 39 -4.47 13.94 -15.66
C ASN A 39 -5.72 13.71 -16.53
N PRO A 40 -6.81 14.46 -16.31
CA PRO A 40 -8.09 14.24 -16.99
C PRO A 40 -8.06 14.51 -18.50
N THR A 41 -6.99 15.13 -19.01
CA THR A 41 -6.84 15.44 -20.44
C THR A 41 -6.32 14.25 -21.27
N GLY A 42 -5.76 13.22 -20.62
CA GLY A 42 -5.26 12.04 -21.33
C GLY A 42 -5.32 10.73 -20.56
N TRP A 43 -5.87 10.73 -19.34
CA TRP A 43 -5.94 9.55 -18.47
C TRP A 43 -7.40 9.27 -18.15
N VAL A 44 -7.75 7.99 -18.14
CA VAL A 44 -9.09 7.48 -17.82
C VAL A 44 -8.93 6.51 -16.64
N ASP A 45 -9.90 6.43 -15.72
CA ASP A 45 -9.99 5.38 -14.71
C ASP A 45 -11.19 4.47 -15.02
N PRO A 46 -11.02 3.44 -15.88
CA PRO A 46 -12.12 2.58 -16.29
C PRO A 46 -12.64 1.69 -15.16
N LEU A 47 -11.85 1.47 -14.11
CA LEU A 47 -12.17 0.51 -13.05
C LEU A 47 -12.57 1.17 -11.73
N GLY A 48 -12.40 2.49 -11.61
CA GLY A 48 -12.60 3.20 -10.35
C GLY A 48 -11.54 2.84 -9.31
N LEU A 49 -10.32 2.46 -9.72
CA LEU A 49 -9.28 1.93 -8.82
C LEU A 49 -7.83 2.26 -9.23
N ALA A 50 -7.59 2.77 -10.45
CA ALA A 50 -6.23 3.06 -10.90
C ALA A 50 -6.20 4.14 -12.01
N ASP A 51 -5.20 5.00 -11.93
CA ASP A 51 -4.89 6.03 -12.92
C ASP A 51 -4.23 5.39 -14.17
N CYS A 52 -4.99 5.14 -15.25
CA CYS A 52 -4.41 4.66 -16.52
C CYS A 52 -4.15 5.83 -17.49
N PRO A 53 -2.93 5.98 -18.06
CA PRO A 53 -2.74 6.78 -19.27
C PRO A 53 -3.56 6.16 -20.41
N GLY A 54 -4.34 6.97 -21.12
CA GLY A 54 -5.18 6.53 -22.22
C GLY A 54 -4.35 5.98 -23.38
N GLY A 55 -4.77 4.84 -23.93
CA GLY A 55 -4.09 4.10 -25.01
C GLY A 55 -3.42 2.82 -24.51
N ASP A 56 -4.03 1.67 -24.77
CA ASP A 56 -3.56 0.26 -24.61
C ASP A 56 -2.78 -0.15 -23.34
N GLY A 57 -2.60 0.74 -22.36
CA GLY A 57 -1.72 0.57 -21.20
C GLY A 57 -2.38 -0.09 -19.98
N CYS A 58 -3.70 -0.27 -19.97
CA CYS A 58 -4.37 -0.98 -18.87
C CYS A 58 -4.25 -2.51 -19.08
N LYS A 59 -3.12 -3.12 -18.72
CA LYS A 59 -3.08 -4.59 -18.56
C LYS A 59 -3.85 -4.96 -17.28
N LYS A 60 -4.97 -5.65 -17.47
CA LYS A 60 -5.92 -6.11 -16.44
C LYS A 60 -5.21 -6.79 -15.26
N PRO A 61 -5.57 -6.52 -13.99
CA PRO A 61 -5.31 -7.49 -12.93
C PRO A 61 -6.23 -8.69 -13.16
N SER A 62 -5.63 -9.85 -13.40
CA SER A 62 -6.32 -11.13 -13.60
C SER A 62 -7.00 -11.58 -12.31
N LEU A 63 -8.31 -11.35 -12.21
CA LEU A 63 -9.19 -12.07 -11.27
C LEU A 63 -9.67 -13.35 -11.96
N GLY A 64 -9.54 -14.48 -11.28
CA GLY A 64 -9.78 -15.81 -11.84
C GLY A 64 -11.25 -16.13 -12.17
N GLU A 65 -11.35 -17.15 -13.03
CA GLU A 65 -12.47 -18.05 -13.31
C GLU A 65 -13.54 -17.71 -14.39
N ARG A 66 -13.32 -18.39 -15.53
CA ARG A 66 -14.26 -19.15 -16.37
C ARG A 66 -15.40 -18.39 -17.06
N ASP A 67 -15.09 -17.87 -18.25
CA ASP A 67 -16.06 -17.70 -19.35
C ASP A 67 -15.59 -18.56 -20.55
N PRO A 68 -16.36 -19.56 -21.02
CA PRO A 68 -15.93 -20.53 -22.02
C PRO A 68 -15.97 -20.05 -23.48
N THR A 69 -16.18 -18.76 -23.76
CA THR A 69 -16.54 -18.31 -25.13
C THR A 69 -15.43 -17.67 -25.98
N ARG A 70 -14.13 -17.82 -25.68
CA ARG A 70 -13.07 -17.20 -26.52
C ARG A 70 -11.95 -18.15 -26.94
N LYS A 71 -12.30 -19.20 -27.68
CA LYS A 71 -11.36 -19.96 -28.52
C LYS A 71 -11.24 -19.30 -29.91
N VAL A 72 -10.32 -18.36 -30.06
CA VAL A 72 -9.68 -18.08 -31.35
C VAL A 72 -8.20 -17.80 -31.04
N LYS A 73 -7.31 -18.71 -31.47
CA LYS A 73 -5.86 -18.49 -31.48
C LYS A 73 -5.50 -17.81 -32.81
N VAL A 74 -4.79 -16.70 -32.74
CA VAL A 74 -3.98 -16.20 -33.85
C VAL A 74 -2.55 -16.12 -33.30
N ASP A 75 -1.66 -16.94 -33.85
CA ASP A 75 -0.23 -16.95 -33.51
C ASP A 75 0.46 -15.80 -34.24
N GLU A 76 0.92 -14.79 -33.50
CA GLU A 76 1.92 -13.84 -33.99
C GLU A 76 3.07 -13.82 -32.99
N GLY A 77 4.20 -14.42 -33.40
CA GLY A 77 5.41 -14.56 -32.61
C GLY A 77 6.09 -13.23 -32.31
N ALA A 78 5.60 -12.51 -31.30
CA ALA A 78 6.26 -11.35 -30.72
C ALA A 78 7.08 -11.76 -29.48
N PRO A 79 8.29 -11.21 -29.28
CA PRO A 79 9.08 -11.46 -28.07
C PRO A 79 8.27 -11.05 -26.84
N GLY A 80 8.32 -11.87 -25.80
CA GLY A 80 7.57 -11.66 -24.57
C GLY A 80 7.76 -10.24 -24.04
N SER A 81 6.66 -9.48 -23.98
CA SER A 81 6.69 -8.10 -23.49
C SER A 81 7.34 -8.08 -22.10
N PRO A 82 8.26 -7.14 -21.81
CA PRO A 82 8.75 -6.99 -20.46
C PRO A 82 7.55 -6.77 -19.54
N SER A 83 7.39 -7.65 -18.57
CA SER A 83 6.44 -7.49 -17.48
C SER A 83 6.72 -6.13 -16.84
N PRO A 84 5.73 -5.22 -16.71
CA PRO A 84 5.92 -4.02 -15.90
C PRO A 84 6.33 -4.48 -14.52
N LYS A 85 7.54 -4.10 -14.06
CA LYS A 85 7.88 -4.25 -12.65
C LYS A 85 6.81 -3.45 -11.91
N GLN A 86 6.00 -4.12 -11.09
CA GLN A 86 5.15 -3.41 -10.14
C GLN A 86 6.09 -2.65 -9.21
N GLU A 87 6.36 -1.39 -9.51
CA GLU A 87 7.02 -0.51 -8.57
C GLU A 87 6.04 -0.29 -7.43
N HIS A 88 6.24 -1.02 -6.33
CA HIS A 88 5.53 -0.77 -5.09
C HIS A 88 5.91 0.63 -4.64
N ASN A 89 5.06 1.61 -4.93
CA ASN A 89 5.30 3.02 -4.59
C ASN A 89 5.18 3.32 -3.09
N TYR A 90 4.68 2.34 -2.32
CA TYR A 90 4.39 2.48 -0.91
C TYR A 90 4.84 1.26 -0.12
N LEU A 91 5.17 1.52 1.15
CA LEU A 91 5.40 0.52 2.18
C LEU A 91 4.31 0.65 3.26
N TYR A 92 4.08 -0.42 3.99
CA TYR A 92 3.04 -0.51 5.00
C TYR A 92 3.63 -0.90 6.34
N ARG A 93 3.08 -0.34 7.41
CA ARG A 93 3.39 -0.71 8.78
C ARG A 93 2.10 -0.82 9.59
N GLY A 94 1.94 -1.91 10.31
CA GLY A 94 0.88 -2.03 11.30
C GLY A 94 1.36 -1.53 12.65
N ASP A 95 0.54 -0.73 13.33
CA ASP A 95 0.82 -0.24 14.67
C ASP A 95 -0.52 0.04 15.37
N ASP A 96 -0.59 -0.17 16.68
CA ASP A 96 -1.76 0.12 17.51
C ASP A 96 -1.75 1.56 18.04
N ARG A 97 -0.61 2.25 17.94
CA ARG A 97 -0.50 3.67 18.30
C ARG A 97 -1.29 4.55 17.36
N GLU A 98 -1.71 5.66 17.93
CA GLU A 98 -2.65 6.58 17.32
C GLU A 98 -1.99 7.53 16.31
N PRO A 99 -2.69 7.91 15.22
CA PRO A 99 -2.09 8.69 14.15
C PRO A 99 -1.54 10.04 14.60
N TRP A 100 -2.13 10.70 15.59
CA TRP A 100 -1.61 12.00 16.06
C TRP A 100 -0.23 11.88 16.69
N GLU A 101 0.06 10.77 17.39
CA GLU A 101 1.36 10.52 18.01
C GLU A 101 2.40 10.26 16.91
N ILE A 102 2.05 9.39 15.98
CA ILE A 102 2.94 8.98 14.88
C ILE A 102 3.17 10.10 13.88
N PHE A 103 2.18 10.95 13.61
CA PHE A 103 2.35 12.08 12.69
C PHE A 103 3.19 13.21 13.29
N GLU A 104 3.26 13.30 14.61
CA GLU A 104 4.15 14.24 15.29
C GLU A 104 5.59 13.70 15.33
N ALA A 105 5.78 12.50 15.90
CA ALA A 105 7.12 11.96 16.21
C ALA A 105 7.73 11.13 15.06
N GLY A 106 6.91 10.42 14.30
CA GLY A 106 7.35 9.35 13.41
C GLY A 106 7.44 8.00 14.12
N PHE A 107 8.17 7.05 13.53
CA PHE A 107 8.45 5.75 14.13
C PHE A 107 9.88 5.70 14.65
N GLU A 108 10.03 5.65 15.95
CA GLU A 108 11.34 5.50 16.60
C GLU A 108 11.69 4.01 16.79
N PRO A 109 12.98 3.64 16.70
CA PRO A 109 13.44 2.30 17.02
C PRO A 109 13.36 2.02 18.53
N TRP A 110 13.35 0.74 18.91
CA TRP A 110 13.30 0.33 20.32
C TRP A 110 14.65 0.52 21.05
N GLY A 111 15.76 0.56 20.31
CA GLY A 111 17.09 0.77 20.87
C GLY A 111 18.16 0.95 19.82
N ASP A 112 19.36 0.46 20.11
CA ASP A 112 20.59 0.68 19.34
C ASP A 112 21.18 -0.61 18.76
N SER A 113 20.53 -1.78 18.96
CA SER A 113 21.00 -3.04 18.38
C SER A 113 20.90 -3.02 16.86
N THR A 114 22.05 -3.11 16.20
CA THR A 114 22.18 -3.15 14.73
C THR A 114 22.21 -4.56 14.15
N ASP A 115 21.96 -5.60 14.97
CA ASP A 115 21.90 -6.98 14.49
C ASP A 115 20.57 -7.24 13.77
N LEU A 116 20.66 -7.38 12.45
CA LEU A 116 19.49 -7.59 11.58
C LEU A 116 18.83 -8.97 11.79
N TYR A 117 19.60 -9.98 12.15
CA TYR A 117 19.06 -11.32 12.39
C TYR A 117 18.26 -11.35 13.69
N LEU A 118 18.80 -10.76 14.76
CA LEU A 118 18.08 -10.63 16.02
C LEU A 118 16.85 -9.73 15.86
N HIS A 119 16.94 -8.64 15.09
CA HIS A 119 15.78 -7.81 14.75
C HIS A 119 14.64 -8.62 14.11
N ALA A 120 14.96 -9.45 13.13
CA ALA A 120 13.98 -10.27 12.41
C ALA A 120 13.39 -11.39 13.29
N LEU A 121 14.09 -11.81 14.34
CA LEU A 121 13.61 -12.81 15.30
C LEU A 121 12.73 -12.19 16.41
N ASP A 122 13.25 -11.15 17.05
CA ASP A 122 12.59 -10.40 18.13
C ASP A 122 13.21 -9.00 18.22
N ASN A 123 12.49 -8.01 17.71
CA ASN A 123 12.96 -6.62 17.70
C ASN A 123 12.96 -5.94 19.08
N ARG A 124 12.43 -6.60 20.13
CA ARG A 124 12.41 -6.08 21.51
C ARG A 124 13.59 -6.57 22.33
N ASN A 125 14.24 -7.67 21.93
CA ASN A 125 15.33 -8.24 22.72
C ASN A 125 16.47 -8.82 21.86
N PRO A 126 17.61 -8.12 21.74
CA PRO A 126 17.87 -6.78 22.28
C PRO A 126 17.02 -5.71 21.57
N PRO A 127 16.69 -4.59 22.24
CA PRO A 127 15.94 -3.50 21.63
C PRO A 127 16.60 -3.02 20.34
N SER A 128 15.87 -3.14 19.23
CA SER A 128 16.44 -3.00 17.90
C SER A 128 16.55 -1.55 17.42
N PHE A 129 17.60 -1.25 16.67
CA PHE A 129 17.81 -0.01 15.91
C PHE A 129 16.93 0.11 14.66
N PHE A 130 16.21 -0.95 14.29
CA PHE A 130 15.40 -0.97 13.08
C PHE A 130 13.90 -0.89 13.39
N VAL A 131 13.16 -0.27 12.46
CA VAL A 131 11.70 -0.30 12.42
C VAL A 131 11.24 -1.20 11.27
N SER A 132 10.45 -2.22 11.61
CA SER A 132 9.91 -3.19 10.64
C SER A 132 8.78 -2.59 9.81
N THR A 133 8.80 -2.86 8.50
CA THR A 133 7.73 -2.51 7.55
C THR A 133 7.57 -3.63 6.51
N SER A 134 6.52 -3.58 5.70
CA SER A 134 6.29 -4.55 4.64
C SER A 134 5.82 -3.91 3.34
N ILE A 135 6.16 -4.52 2.21
CA ILE A 135 5.55 -4.20 0.91
C ILE A 135 4.11 -4.72 0.79
N LYS A 136 3.68 -5.63 1.68
CA LYS A 136 2.34 -6.23 1.68
C LYS A 136 1.50 -5.62 2.78
N GLU A 137 0.42 -4.95 2.37
CA GLU A 137 -0.56 -4.41 3.32
C GLU A 137 -1.17 -5.51 4.22
N SER A 138 -1.40 -6.70 3.66
CA SER A 138 -1.94 -7.83 4.42
C SER A 138 -1.05 -8.26 5.60
N GLU A 139 0.26 -8.11 5.48
CA GLU A 139 1.19 -8.39 6.59
C GLU A 139 1.10 -7.27 7.63
N ALA A 140 1.09 -6.01 7.20
CA ALA A 140 0.91 -4.86 8.09
C ALA A 140 -0.40 -4.96 8.89
N LYS A 141 -1.49 -5.43 8.30
CA LYS A 141 -2.77 -5.63 9.01
C LYS A 141 -2.67 -6.60 10.17
N LYS A 142 -1.88 -7.68 10.06
CA LYS A 142 -1.69 -8.64 11.18
C LYS A 142 -1.06 -7.95 12.38
N PHE A 143 -0.06 -7.10 12.15
CA PHE A 143 0.59 -6.35 13.22
C PHE A 143 -0.31 -5.23 13.76
N ALA A 144 -1.03 -4.53 12.88
CA ALA A 144 -1.96 -3.46 13.26
C ALA A 144 -3.02 -3.98 14.25
N THR A 145 -3.53 -5.18 14.03
CA THR A 145 -4.60 -5.75 14.87
C THR A 145 -4.10 -6.58 16.04
N GLY A 146 -2.78 -6.61 16.30
CA GLY A 146 -2.19 -7.52 17.28
C GLY A 146 -2.56 -8.98 17.02
N TYR A 147 -2.61 -9.39 15.75
CA TYR A 147 -3.08 -10.71 15.28
C TYR A 147 -4.57 -10.99 15.55
N GLY A 148 -5.40 -9.95 15.49
CA GLY A 148 -6.86 -10.04 15.63
C GLY A 148 -7.37 -9.95 17.06
N ILE A 149 -6.64 -9.23 17.90
CA ILE A 149 -6.95 -9.03 19.33
C ILE A 149 -7.44 -7.60 19.59
N VAL A 150 -6.99 -6.64 18.78
CA VAL A 150 -7.29 -5.22 18.96
C VAL A 150 -7.58 -4.54 17.62
N ASP A 151 -8.33 -3.45 17.67
CA ASP A 151 -8.35 -2.47 16.59
C ASP A 151 -6.96 -1.80 16.49
N GLY A 152 -6.62 -1.28 15.31
CA GLY A 152 -5.36 -0.55 15.15
C GLY A 152 -5.27 0.19 13.82
N TYR A 153 -4.04 0.45 13.37
CA TYR A 153 -3.80 1.32 12.22
C TYR A 153 -2.81 0.71 11.23
N VAL A 154 -3.15 0.80 9.95
CA VAL A 154 -2.22 0.55 8.85
C VAL A 154 -1.67 1.89 8.37
N TYR A 155 -0.40 2.12 8.63
CA TYR A 155 0.34 3.28 8.16
C TYR A 155 0.90 3.03 6.77
N VAL A 156 0.72 4.03 5.90
CA VAL A 156 1.25 4.04 4.54
C VAL A 156 2.44 4.97 4.50
N LEU A 157 3.56 4.47 3.99
CA LEU A 157 4.83 5.14 3.92
C LEU A 157 5.23 5.32 2.45
N LYS A 158 5.91 6.40 2.12
CA LYS A 158 6.56 6.51 0.79
C LYS A 158 7.57 5.38 0.66
N ASN A 159 7.81 4.90 -0.56
CA ASN A 159 8.88 3.93 -0.83
C ASN A 159 10.26 4.60 -0.63
N ILE A 160 10.68 4.63 0.63
CA ILE A 160 12.00 5.05 1.08
C ILE A 160 12.92 3.82 1.10
N LYS A 161 14.22 4.04 0.90
CA LYS A 161 15.21 2.96 0.79
C LYS A 161 15.46 2.32 2.17
N GLY A 162 14.89 1.15 2.41
CA GLY A 162 15.18 0.30 3.57
C GLY A 162 16.03 -0.93 3.21
N ILE A 163 16.28 -1.77 4.20
CA ILE A 163 17.02 -3.03 4.05
C ILE A 163 16.02 -4.17 3.84
N ASP A 164 16.16 -4.89 2.73
CA ASP A 164 15.41 -6.13 2.50
C ASP A 164 16.02 -7.25 3.35
N VAL A 165 15.29 -7.66 4.38
CA VAL A 165 15.78 -8.62 5.39
C VAL A 165 16.09 -9.98 4.76
N ASN A 166 15.24 -10.46 3.86
CA ASN A 166 15.44 -11.75 3.21
C ASN A 166 16.63 -11.73 2.25
N LYS A 167 16.82 -10.61 1.57
CA LYS A 167 17.96 -10.43 0.68
C LYS A 167 19.28 -10.41 1.45
N GLU A 168 19.31 -9.77 2.61
CA GLU A 168 20.53 -9.63 3.42
C GLU A 168 20.87 -10.91 4.18
N LEU A 169 19.87 -11.55 4.82
CA LEU A 169 20.08 -12.75 5.65
C LEU A 169 20.07 -14.06 4.85
N GLY A 170 19.49 -14.07 3.64
CA GLY A 170 19.41 -15.25 2.79
C GLY A 170 18.79 -16.46 3.50
N LEU A 171 19.54 -17.56 3.59
CA LEU A 171 19.09 -18.78 4.27
C LEU A 171 18.91 -18.59 5.79
N MET A 172 19.52 -17.58 6.39
CA MET A 172 19.37 -17.32 7.82
C MET A 172 18.08 -16.57 8.15
N SER A 173 17.33 -16.04 7.16
CA SER A 173 16.11 -15.30 7.45
C SER A 173 15.07 -16.19 8.18
N PRO A 174 14.58 -15.78 9.36
CA PRO A 174 13.56 -16.52 10.10
C PRO A 174 12.19 -16.51 9.39
N HIS A 175 11.87 -15.43 8.69
CA HIS A 175 10.56 -15.20 8.07
C HIS A 175 10.64 -15.11 6.54
N ARG A 176 11.19 -16.14 5.88
CA ARG A 176 11.43 -16.14 4.41
C ARG A 176 10.20 -15.87 3.51
N ARG A 177 8.99 -16.07 4.02
CA ARG A 177 7.74 -15.84 3.27
C ARG A 177 7.22 -14.41 3.40
N GLU A 178 7.67 -13.71 4.43
CA GLU A 178 7.35 -12.32 4.70
C GLU A 178 8.36 -11.45 3.96
N VAL A 179 7.92 -10.35 3.36
CA VAL A 179 8.84 -9.40 2.72
C VAL A 179 8.93 -8.21 3.64
N GLU A 180 9.82 -8.36 4.63
CA GLU A 180 10.14 -7.33 5.60
C GLU A 180 11.21 -6.38 5.01
N ILE A 181 10.92 -5.09 5.15
CA ILE A 181 11.87 -4.02 4.88
C ILE A 181 12.16 -3.32 6.21
N ALA A 182 13.39 -3.49 6.70
CA ALA A 182 13.86 -2.92 7.96
C ALA A 182 14.43 -1.51 7.74
N PHE A 183 13.99 -0.55 8.57
CA PHE A 183 14.43 0.85 8.51
C PHE A 183 15.38 1.21 9.65
N PRO A 184 16.68 1.43 9.38
CA PRO A 184 17.64 1.82 10.41
C PRO A 184 17.35 3.22 10.94
N GLY A 185 17.37 3.39 12.27
CA GLY A 185 17.22 4.70 12.91
C GLY A 185 15.80 5.27 12.87
N GLY A 186 14.81 4.44 12.56
CA GLY A 186 13.41 4.83 12.53
C GLY A 186 12.93 5.41 11.20
N ILE A 187 11.72 5.95 11.22
CA ILE A 187 11.02 6.52 10.07
C ILE A 187 10.51 7.90 10.46
N LYS A 188 10.95 8.92 9.72
CA LYS A 188 10.56 10.30 10.00
C LYS A 188 9.10 10.54 9.64
N ASN A 189 8.43 11.39 10.40
CA ASN A 189 7.02 11.73 10.20
C ASN A 189 6.70 12.15 8.75
N HIS A 190 7.56 12.93 8.10
CA HIS A 190 7.32 13.41 6.73
C HIS A 190 7.35 12.32 5.65
N ASP A 191 7.90 11.16 5.95
CA ASP A 191 7.90 10.00 5.04
C ASP A 191 6.64 9.14 5.21
N ILE A 192 5.85 9.40 6.24
CA ILE A 192 4.53 8.81 6.50
C ILE A 192 3.49 9.57 5.70
N VAL A 193 2.79 8.87 4.80
CA VAL A 193 1.73 9.41 3.95
C VAL A 193 0.45 9.63 4.75
N GLY A 194 0.13 8.69 5.62
CA GLY A 194 -1.04 8.72 6.50
C GLY A 194 -1.33 7.34 7.10
N ALA A 195 -2.49 7.21 7.73
CA ALA A 195 -2.93 6.02 8.42
C ALA A 195 -4.34 5.63 7.96
N THR A 196 -4.64 4.34 7.98
CA THR A 196 -6.01 3.84 7.81
C THR A 196 -6.37 2.98 9.02
N PRO A 197 -7.38 3.36 9.82
CA PRO A 197 -7.86 2.54 10.93
C PRO A 197 -8.42 1.21 10.42
N VAL A 198 -8.20 0.15 11.19
CA VAL A 198 -8.67 -1.21 10.95
C VAL A 198 -9.31 -1.78 12.20
N HIS A 199 -10.34 -2.60 12.01
CA HIS A 199 -10.91 -3.43 13.07
C HIS A 199 -10.00 -4.62 13.37
N GLU A 200 -10.22 -5.28 14.51
CA GLU A 200 -9.53 -6.52 14.89
C GLU A 200 -9.52 -7.59 13.77
N ASP A 201 -10.60 -7.71 13.00
CA ASP A 201 -10.70 -8.65 11.87
C ASP A 201 -9.88 -8.24 10.62
N GLY A 202 -9.22 -7.08 10.66
CA GLY A 202 -8.42 -6.52 9.57
C GLY A 202 -9.24 -5.77 8.51
N SER A 203 -10.57 -5.66 8.67
CA SER A 203 -11.42 -4.81 7.84
C SER A 203 -11.16 -3.33 8.14
N TYR A 204 -11.37 -2.44 7.16
CA TYR A 204 -11.13 -1.02 7.36
C TYR A 204 -12.24 -0.36 8.18
N LYS A 205 -11.85 0.48 9.14
CA LYS A 205 -12.74 1.22 10.03
C LYS A 205 -12.89 2.68 9.59
N GLY A 206 -13.69 2.92 8.55
CA GLY A 206 -13.93 4.29 8.06
C GLY A 206 -12.85 4.81 7.09
N TYR A 207 -12.46 6.07 7.26
CA TYR A 207 -11.63 6.80 6.28
C TYR A 207 -10.16 6.85 6.67
N SER A 208 -9.30 6.94 5.65
CA SER A 208 -7.88 7.19 5.86
C SER A 208 -7.63 8.61 6.33
N ILE A 209 -6.69 8.75 7.26
CA ILE A 209 -6.28 10.00 7.88
C ILE A 209 -4.95 10.42 7.24
N PRO A 210 -4.93 11.45 6.38
CA PRO A 210 -3.70 11.90 5.76
C PRO A 210 -2.80 12.61 6.78
N ASN A 211 -1.50 12.32 6.77
CA ASN A 211 -0.56 12.99 7.64
C ASN A 211 -0.37 14.46 7.19
N PRO A 212 -0.64 15.47 8.05
CA PRO A 212 -0.46 16.88 7.69
C PRO A 212 1.02 17.25 7.45
N HIS A 213 1.96 16.54 8.08
CA HIS A 213 3.41 16.77 7.97
C HIS A 213 4.07 16.00 6.82
N ARG A 214 3.30 15.23 6.05
CA ARG A 214 3.83 14.44 4.94
C ARG A 214 4.56 15.31 3.91
N LYS A 215 5.66 14.81 3.38
CA LYS A 215 6.37 15.43 2.27
C LYS A 215 5.44 15.50 1.06
N LYS A 216 5.19 16.70 0.54
CA LYS A 216 4.41 16.88 -0.70
C LYS A 216 5.20 16.29 -1.89
N PRO A 217 4.53 15.75 -2.91
CA PRO A 217 5.19 15.33 -4.15
C PRO A 217 5.90 16.52 -4.82
#